data_AF-A0A9D2C1D3-F1
#
_entry.id   AF-A0A9D2C1D3-F1
#
_cell.length_a   1.000
_cell.length_b   1.000
_cell.length_c   1.000
_cell.angle_alpha   90.00
_cell.angle_beta   90.00
_cell.angle_gamma   90.00
#
_symmetry.space_group_name_H-M   'P 1'
#
loop_
_entity.id
_entity.type
_entity.pdbx_description
1 polymer ?
#
loop_
_entity_poly.entity_id
_entity_poly.type
_entity_poly.pdbx_seq_one_letter_code
_entity_poly.pdbx_strand_id
1 'polypeptide(L)'
;MAIDQYLRRVFSGTAQEFCKIAGDAMLSGKRLFVITANPEILMHGERDQSIRDMLLREDHAVVPDGISVVKAMNMLGLPARERITGVDLAEQLLRLAGEQGKRVYLLGAKEEVVSALAKKLRAQYPQMELAYQNGYSKDKDADFEKVKAFGPDLTLVALGVPAQEKLIARHLEDFTHGVFMGVGGSFDVLSGSLRRAPALFVKTNTEWLYRILRQPSRLSRFWNNNVKFIGLVRKAAKGR
;
A
#
# COMPACT_ATOMS: atom_id res chain seq x y z
N MET A 1 -11.64 6.34 -20.83
CA MET A 1 -10.47 5.45 -20.56
C MET A 1 -10.62 4.85 -19.17
N ALA A 2 -10.17 3.62 -18.93
CA ALA A 2 -10.33 2.96 -17.64
C ALA A 2 -9.63 3.73 -16.49
N ILE A 3 -8.55 4.44 -16.81
CA ILE A 3 -7.84 5.34 -15.88
C ILE A 3 -8.71 6.41 -15.21
N ASP A 4 -9.75 6.92 -15.87
CA ASP A 4 -10.70 7.86 -15.25
C ASP A 4 -11.55 7.16 -14.18
N GLN A 5 -11.98 5.93 -14.47
CA GLN A 5 -12.74 5.11 -13.52
C GLN A 5 -11.90 4.79 -12.29
N TYR A 6 -10.61 4.48 -12.47
CA TYR A 6 -9.69 4.24 -11.34
C TYR A 6 -9.51 5.49 -10.49
N LEU A 7 -9.25 6.65 -11.11
CA LEU A 7 -8.99 7.89 -10.37
C LEU A 7 -10.22 8.38 -9.59
N ARG A 8 -11.43 8.06 -10.04
CA ARG A 8 -12.69 8.32 -9.31
C ARG A 8 -12.87 7.44 -8.07
N ARG A 9 -12.24 6.26 -8.03
CA ARG A 9 -12.22 5.37 -6.85
C ARG A 9 -11.17 5.78 -5.81
N VAL A 10 -10.19 6.58 -6.20
CA VAL A 10 -9.12 7.02 -5.29
C VAL A 10 -9.69 7.97 -4.24
N PHE A 11 -9.41 7.68 -2.98
CA PHE A 11 -9.82 8.47 -1.83
C PHE A 11 -9.30 9.91 -1.93
N SER A 12 -10.21 10.87 -1.77
CA SER A 12 -9.97 12.31 -1.94
C SER A 12 -9.63 13.05 -0.65
N GLY A 13 -9.82 12.41 0.50
CA GLY A 13 -9.61 12.99 1.83
C GLY A 13 -8.13 13.07 2.24
N THR A 14 -7.92 13.26 3.54
CA THR A 14 -6.60 13.34 4.17
C THR A 14 -6.10 11.98 4.65
N ALA A 15 -4.80 11.86 4.86
CA ALA A 15 -4.17 10.71 5.48
C ALA A 15 -4.75 10.46 6.88
N GLN A 16 -5.04 11.51 7.65
CA GLN A 16 -5.66 11.38 8.98
C GLN A 16 -7.07 10.80 8.89
N GLU A 17 -7.90 11.30 7.97
CA GLU A 17 -9.25 10.77 7.72
C GLU A 17 -9.18 9.30 7.32
N PHE A 18 -8.27 8.94 6.40
CA PHE A 18 -8.15 7.55 5.95
C PHE A 18 -7.60 6.61 7.04
N CYS A 19 -6.62 7.06 7.82
CA CYS A 19 -6.11 6.29 8.95
C CYS A 19 -7.22 5.99 9.96
N LYS A 20 -8.13 6.95 10.19
CA LYS A 20 -9.31 6.72 11.02
C LYS A 20 -10.23 5.66 10.41
N ILE A 21 -10.55 5.73 9.12
CA ILE A 21 -11.40 4.74 8.44
C ILE A 21 -10.82 3.33 8.56
N ALA A 22 -9.53 3.17 8.24
CA ALA A 22 -8.85 1.88 8.31
C ALA A 22 -8.69 1.39 9.76
N GLY A 23 -8.41 2.29 10.69
CA GLY A 23 -8.37 1.98 12.12
C GLY A 23 -9.73 1.51 12.65
N ASP A 24 -10.80 2.24 12.36
CA ASP A 24 -12.16 1.88 12.75
C ASP A 24 -12.57 0.52 12.18
N ALA A 25 -12.17 0.21 10.93
CA ALA A 25 -12.40 -1.11 10.33
C ALA A 25 -11.68 -2.23 11.12
N MET A 26 -10.41 -2.02 11.45
CA MET A 26 -9.61 -2.94 12.26
C MET A 26 -10.22 -3.16 13.66
N LEU A 27 -10.66 -2.09 14.32
CA LEU A 27 -11.21 -2.17 15.68
C LEU A 27 -12.60 -2.80 15.73
N SER A 28 -13.44 -2.54 14.71
CA SER A 28 -14.80 -3.06 14.62
C SER A 28 -14.90 -4.46 13.98
N GLY A 29 -13.78 -5.08 13.64
CA GLY A 29 -13.77 -6.40 13.00
C GLY A 29 -14.35 -6.39 11.58
N LYS A 30 -14.27 -5.26 10.88
CA LYS A 30 -14.65 -5.17 9.46
C LYS A 30 -13.47 -5.58 8.58
N ARG A 31 -13.78 -6.24 7.48
CA ARG A 31 -12.81 -6.51 6.42
C ARG A 31 -12.58 -5.26 5.58
N LEU A 32 -11.32 -4.91 5.35
CA LEU A 32 -10.95 -3.80 4.47
C LEU A 32 -9.67 -4.14 3.70
N PHE A 33 -9.71 -4.06 2.37
CA PHE A 33 -8.51 -4.15 1.56
C PHE A 33 -8.08 -2.75 1.09
N VAL A 34 -6.89 -2.34 1.51
CA VAL A 34 -6.28 -1.05 1.17
C VAL A 34 -5.27 -1.22 0.03
N ILE A 35 -5.51 -0.51 -1.07
CA ILE A 35 -4.64 -0.47 -2.25
C ILE A 35 -3.97 0.91 -2.31
N THR A 36 -2.64 0.94 -2.26
CA THR A 36 -1.86 2.17 -2.40
C THR A 36 -1.63 2.49 -3.87
N ALA A 37 -2.53 3.30 -4.44
CA ALA A 37 -2.49 3.68 -5.84
C ALA A 37 -1.27 4.57 -6.14
N ASN A 38 -0.30 3.98 -6.81
CA ASN A 38 0.78 4.65 -7.50
C ASN A 38 0.61 4.45 -9.03
N PRO A 39 1.39 5.14 -9.88
CA PRO A 39 1.29 4.95 -11.32
C PRO A 39 1.55 3.52 -11.79
N GLU A 40 2.34 2.74 -11.07
CA GLU A 40 2.65 1.36 -11.47
C GLU A 40 1.41 0.47 -11.39
N ILE A 41 0.70 0.43 -10.26
CA ILE A 41 -0.52 -0.38 -10.12
C ILE A 41 -1.66 0.10 -11.04
N LEU A 42 -1.81 1.42 -11.21
CA LEU A 42 -2.82 1.98 -12.13
C LEU A 42 -2.53 1.60 -13.59
N MET A 43 -1.26 1.65 -14.00
CA MET A 43 -0.85 1.23 -15.34
C MET A 43 -0.97 -0.28 -15.56
N HIS A 44 -0.78 -1.08 -14.51
CA HIS A 44 -1.05 -2.52 -14.57
C HIS A 44 -2.54 -2.80 -14.79
N GLY A 45 -3.45 -2.03 -14.17
CA GLY A 45 -4.89 -2.14 -14.40
C GLY A 45 -5.33 -1.85 -15.84
N GLU A 46 -4.54 -1.11 -16.63
CA GLU A 46 -4.83 -0.92 -18.07
C GLU A 46 -4.54 -2.16 -18.92
N ARG A 47 -3.74 -3.11 -18.41
CA ARG A 47 -3.24 -4.28 -19.16
C ARG A 47 -3.70 -5.61 -18.59
N ASP A 48 -4.17 -5.62 -17.35
CA ASP A 48 -4.51 -6.83 -16.61
C ASP A 48 -5.90 -6.69 -15.99
N GLN A 49 -6.82 -7.54 -16.46
CA GLN A 49 -8.21 -7.52 -16.02
C GLN A 49 -8.36 -7.81 -14.52
N SER A 50 -7.54 -8.70 -13.96
CA SER A 50 -7.64 -9.03 -12.53
C SER A 50 -7.31 -7.83 -11.64
N ILE A 51 -6.36 -6.99 -12.07
CA ILE A 51 -5.98 -5.76 -11.35
C ILE A 51 -7.03 -4.68 -11.57
N ARG A 52 -7.57 -4.58 -12.79
CA ARG A 52 -8.68 -3.68 -13.11
C ARG A 52 -9.87 -3.92 -12.20
N ASP A 53 -10.32 -5.16 -12.11
CA ASP A 53 -11.51 -5.52 -11.33
C ASP A 53 -11.28 -5.20 -9.86
N MET A 54 -10.11 -5.56 -9.33
CA MET A 54 -9.71 -5.21 -7.96
C MET A 54 -9.66 -3.70 -7.70
N LEU A 55 -9.22 -2.87 -8.65
CA LEU A 55 -9.19 -1.40 -8.50
C LEU A 55 -10.60 -0.77 -8.56
N LEU A 56 -11.55 -1.41 -9.25
CA LEU A 56 -12.91 -0.89 -9.42
C LEU A 56 -13.90 -1.41 -8.38
N ARG A 57 -13.55 -2.46 -7.63
CA ARG A 57 -14.39 -3.01 -6.56
C ARG A 57 -14.69 -1.98 -5.47
N GLU A 58 -15.95 -1.92 -5.08
CA GLU A 58 -16.46 -0.90 -4.16
C GLU A 58 -16.03 -1.12 -2.70
N ASP A 59 -15.88 -2.39 -2.31
CA ASP A 59 -15.45 -2.85 -1.00
C ASP A 59 -13.93 -2.75 -0.77
N HIS A 60 -13.18 -2.35 -1.80
CA HIS A 60 -11.76 -2.03 -1.69
C HIS A 60 -11.55 -0.52 -1.53
N ALA A 61 -10.62 -0.14 -0.67
CA ALA A 61 -10.23 1.25 -0.48
C ALA A 61 -8.94 1.56 -1.25
N VAL A 62 -8.99 2.57 -2.12
CA VAL A 62 -7.85 2.97 -2.94
C VAL A 62 -7.33 4.32 -2.46
N VAL A 63 -6.06 4.43 -2.08
CA VAL A 63 -5.46 5.67 -1.57
C VAL A 63 -4.38 6.23 -2.50
N PRO A 64 -4.21 7.56 -2.60
CA PRO A 64 -3.23 8.18 -3.50
C PRO A 64 -1.79 8.08 -2.96
N ASP A 65 -1.10 6.98 -3.25
CA ASP A 65 0.31 6.73 -2.93
C ASP A 65 1.24 7.25 -4.04
N GLY A 66 1.24 8.56 -4.23
CA GLY A 66 2.14 9.22 -5.17
C GLY A 66 1.65 10.59 -5.61
N ILE A 67 2.58 11.55 -5.72
CA ILE A 67 2.23 12.91 -6.15
C ILE A 67 1.71 12.95 -7.59
N SER A 68 2.12 11.99 -8.43
CA SER A 68 1.61 11.82 -9.78
C SER A 68 0.13 11.45 -9.80
N VAL A 69 -0.34 10.64 -8.85
CA VAL A 69 -1.76 10.28 -8.72
C VAL A 69 -2.58 11.47 -8.23
N VAL A 70 -2.10 12.19 -7.19
CA VAL A 70 -2.74 13.44 -6.73
C VAL A 70 -2.86 14.46 -7.87
N LYS A 71 -1.78 14.67 -8.64
CA LYS A 71 -1.81 15.55 -9.82
C LYS A 71 -2.80 15.06 -10.89
N ALA A 72 -2.85 13.76 -11.15
CA ALA A 72 -3.77 13.18 -12.12
C ALA A 72 -5.24 13.37 -11.73
N MET A 73 -5.57 13.18 -10.45
CA MET A 73 -6.92 13.45 -9.92
C MET A 73 -7.30 14.91 -10.11
N ASN A 74 -6.42 15.84 -9.71
CA ASN A 74 -6.69 17.28 -9.84
C ASN A 74 -6.86 17.71 -11.30
N MET A 75 -6.13 17.10 -12.25
CA MET A 75 -6.30 17.35 -13.69
C MET A 75 -7.67 16.91 -14.24
N LEU A 76 -8.35 16.00 -13.56
CA LEU A 76 -9.67 15.50 -13.93
C LEU A 76 -10.81 16.17 -13.14
N GLY A 77 -10.49 17.20 -12.34
CA GLY A 77 -11.45 17.88 -11.47
C GLY A 77 -11.83 17.09 -10.21
N LEU A 78 -11.05 16.05 -9.86
CA LEU A 78 -11.24 15.26 -8.66
C LEU A 78 -10.35 15.84 -7.55
N PRO A 79 -10.91 16.44 -6.49
CA PRO A 79 -10.11 17.15 -5.48
C PRO A 79 -9.35 16.15 -4.61
N ALA A 80 -8.07 15.95 -4.88
CA ALA A 80 -7.18 15.17 -4.01
C ALA A 80 -6.44 16.12 -3.06
N ARG A 81 -6.74 16.03 -1.76
CA ARG A 81 -6.16 16.94 -0.75
C ARG A 81 -4.68 16.73 -0.55
N GLU A 82 -4.26 15.47 -0.39
CA GLU A 82 -2.85 15.14 -0.18
C GLU A 82 -2.47 13.74 -0.64
N ARG A 83 -1.18 13.47 -0.62
CA ARG A 83 -0.61 12.14 -0.87
C ARG A 83 -0.65 11.32 0.42
N ILE A 84 -1.20 10.11 0.35
CA ILE A 84 -1.24 9.15 1.46
C ILE A 84 -0.20 8.07 1.18
N THR A 85 0.95 8.13 1.85
CA THR A 85 2.04 7.17 1.57
C THR A 85 1.78 5.83 2.25
N GLY A 86 2.15 4.74 1.58
CA GLY A 86 2.01 3.40 2.13
C GLY A 86 2.80 3.20 3.44
N VAL A 87 3.97 3.82 3.56
CA VAL A 87 4.82 3.74 4.76
C VAL A 87 4.15 4.42 5.96
N ASP A 88 3.63 5.64 5.78
CA ASP A 88 3.01 6.41 6.86
C ASP A 88 1.72 5.76 7.35
N LEU A 89 0.91 5.25 6.41
CA LEU A 89 -0.32 4.56 6.75
C LEU A 89 -0.04 3.25 7.48
N ALA A 90 0.94 2.46 7.02
CA ALA A 90 1.37 1.24 7.71
C ALA A 90 1.90 1.53 9.12
N GLU A 91 2.71 2.59 9.30
CA GLU A 91 3.23 2.99 10.61
C GLU A 91 2.10 3.36 11.59
N GLN A 92 1.11 4.14 11.13
CA GLN A 92 -0.04 4.54 11.95
C GLN A 92 -0.93 3.35 12.32
N LEU A 93 -1.21 2.44 11.37
CA LEU A 93 -2.00 1.25 11.63
C LEU A 93 -1.30 0.28 12.59
N LEU A 94 0.02 0.08 12.43
CA LEU A 94 0.82 -0.74 13.36
C LEU A 94 0.84 -0.16 14.76
N ARG A 95 0.95 1.17 14.88
CA ARG A 95 0.88 1.86 16.17
C ARG A 95 -0.48 1.63 16.83
N LEU A 96 -1.57 1.85 16.10
CA LEU A 96 -2.92 1.63 16.63
C LEU A 96 -3.14 0.17 17.02
N ALA A 97 -2.71 -0.78 16.18
CA ALA A 97 -2.79 -2.21 16.46
C ALA A 97 -2.02 -2.57 17.74
N GLY A 98 -0.82 -2.01 17.90
CA GLY A 98 0.02 -2.20 19.07
C GLY A 98 -0.58 -1.63 20.36
N GLU A 99 -1.10 -0.41 20.31
CA GLU A 99 -1.77 0.25 21.45
C GLU A 99 -3.05 -0.48 21.88
N GLN A 100 -3.70 -1.20 20.97
CA GLN A 100 -4.96 -1.92 21.20
C GLN A 100 -4.78 -3.43 21.37
N GLY A 101 -3.54 -3.93 21.45
CA GLY A 101 -3.25 -5.37 21.63
C GLY A 101 -3.79 -6.27 20.50
N LYS A 102 -3.83 -5.74 19.27
CA LYS A 102 -4.38 -6.45 18.11
C LYS A 102 -3.44 -7.51 17.55
N ARG A 103 -4.00 -8.39 16.72
CA ARG A 103 -3.28 -9.47 16.05
C ARG A 103 -2.75 -8.96 14.71
N VAL A 104 -1.44 -8.96 14.53
CA VAL A 104 -0.76 -8.42 13.35
C VAL A 104 0.01 -9.53 12.63
N TYR A 105 -0.11 -9.56 11.31
CA TYR A 105 0.67 -10.44 10.45
C TYR A 105 1.52 -9.63 9.47
N LEU A 106 2.82 -9.94 9.42
CA LEU A 106 3.77 -9.36 8.46
C LEU A 106 4.22 -10.41 7.44
N LEU A 107 3.84 -10.24 6.17
CA LEU A 107 4.21 -11.16 5.10
C LEU A 107 5.11 -10.47 4.08
N GLY A 108 6.29 -10.99 3.79
CA GLY A 108 7.17 -10.47 2.74
C GLY A 108 8.52 -9.98 3.22
N ALA A 109 9.20 -9.20 2.36
CA ALA A 109 10.58 -8.76 2.53
C ALA A 109 11.60 -9.90 2.77
N LYS A 110 12.86 -9.55 3.02
CA LYS A 110 13.89 -10.49 3.43
C LYS A 110 13.72 -10.89 4.90
N GLU A 111 14.21 -12.07 5.25
CA GLU A 111 14.15 -12.59 6.62
C GLU A 111 14.73 -11.59 7.62
N GLU A 112 15.90 -11.03 7.34
CA GLU A 112 16.57 -10.05 8.20
C GLU A 112 15.77 -8.73 8.37
N VAL A 113 14.93 -8.38 7.40
CA VAL A 113 14.11 -7.16 7.43
C VAL A 113 12.84 -7.40 8.24
N VAL A 114 12.09 -8.46 7.91
CA VAL A 114 10.80 -8.75 8.55
C VAL A 114 10.98 -9.19 10.01
N SER A 115 12.03 -9.98 10.31
CA SER A 115 12.35 -10.38 11.68
C SER A 115 12.79 -9.19 12.55
N ALA A 116 13.57 -8.26 11.99
CA ALA A 116 13.96 -7.02 12.69
C ALA A 116 12.75 -6.12 12.98
N LEU A 117 11.85 -5.95 12.01
CA LEU A 117 10.59 -5.23 12.23
C LEU A 117 9.75 -5.93 13.30
N ALA A 118 9.63 -7.26 13.25
CA ALA A 118 8.87 -8.01 14.23
C ALA A 118 9.44 -7.87 15.65
N LYS A 119 10.76 -7.95 15.80
CA LYS A 119 11.45 -7.75 17.07
C LYS A 119 11.21 -6.36 17.63
N LYS A 120 11.31 -5.32 16.79
CA LYS A 120 11.04 -3.93 17.17
C LYS A 120 9.61 -3.76 17.67
N LEU A 121 8.62 -4.28 16.94
CA LEU A 121 7.22 -4.13 17.31
C LEU A 121 6.86 -4.91 18.59
N ARG A 122 7.39 -6.12 18.79
CA ARG A 122 7.18 -6.87 20.04
C ARG A 122 7.77 -6.16 21.27
N ALA A 123 8.93 -5.53 21.11
CA ALA A 123 9.53 -4.74 22.18
C ALA A 123 8.72 -3.47 22.49
N GLN A 124 8.15 -2.84 21.46
CA GLN A 124 7.38 -1.61 21.60
C GLN A 124 5.95 -1.84 22.10
N TYR A 125 5.33 -2.96 21.72
CA TYR A 125 3.94 -3.30 22.03
C TYR A 125 3.82 -4.74 22.56
N PRO A 126 4.09 -4.97 23.87
CA PRO A 126 4.10 -6.32 24.44
C PRO A 126 2.75 -7.04 24.41
N GLN A 127 1.64 -6.31 24.30
CA GLN A 127 0.29 -6.86 24.23
C GLN A 127 -0.13 -7.25 22.80
N MET A 128 0.66 -6.90 21.79
CA MET A 128 0.34 -7.20 20.39
C MET A 128 0.73 -8.64 20.05
N GLU A 129 -0.23 -9.43 19.59
CA GLU A 129 0.05 -10.73 19.00
C GLU A 129 0.63 -10.55 17.61
N LEU A 130 1.86 -11.00 17.38
CA LEU A 130 2.57 -10.77 16.12
C LEU A 130 3.10 -12.06 15.52
N ALA A 131 2.69 -12.35 14.29
CA ALA A 131 3.26 -13.39 13.44
C ALA A 131 3.90 -12.77 12.18
N TYR A 132 4.87 -13.48 11.60
CA TYR A 132 5.47 -13.05 10.34
C TYR A 132 5.94 -14.23 9.49
N GLN A 133 6.08 -13.99 8.18
CA GLN A 133 6.66 -14.90 7.21
C GLN A 133 7.44 -14.09 6.16
N ASN A 134 8.67 -14.48 5.86
CA ASN A 134 9.46 -13.78 4.83
C ASN A 134 8.90 -13.99 3.42
N GLY A 135 9.32 -13.14 2.49
CA GLY A 135 8.86 -13.11 1.11
C GLY A 135 9.48 -14.15 0.17
N TYR A 136 10.38 -15.01 0.63
CA TYR A 136 11.18 -15.89 -0.25
C TYR A 136 10.64 -17.33 -0.36
N SER A 137 9.59 -17.68 0.39
CA SER A 137 8.85 -18.93 0.19
C SER A 137 8.35 -19.04 -1.26
N LYS A 138 8.37 -20.26 -1.83
CA LYS A 138 7.94 -20.53 -3.21
C LYS A 138 6.42 -20.49 -3.36
N ASP A 139 5.70 -20.92 -2.33
CA ASP A 139 4.25 -21.05 -2.35
C ASP A 139 3.62 -19.92 -1.52
N LYS A 140 3.08 -18.92 -2.24
CA LYS A 140 2.44 -17.75 -1.63
C LYS A 140 1.03 -18.02 -1.17
N ASP A 141 0.36 -18.98 -1.77
CA ASP A 141 -0.98 -19.36 -1.35
C ASP A 141 -0.89 -20.11 -0.01
N ALA A 142 0.08 -21.02 0.13
CA ALA A 142 0.38 -21.68 1.42
C ALA A 142 0.82 -20.68 2.52
N ASP A 143 1.55 -19.62 2.16
CA ASP A 143 1.88 -18.55 3.11
C ASP A 143 0.60 -17.84 3.58
N PHE A 144 -0.37 -17.60 2.69
CA PHE A 144 -1.63 -16.94 3.05
C PHE A 144 -2.57 -17.83 3.86
N GLU A 145 -2.52 -19.15 3.71
CA GLU A 145 -3.22 -20.08 4.62
C GLU A 145 -2.72 -19.94 6.07
N LYS A 146 -1.43 -19.67 6.27
CA LYS A 146 -0.90 -19.35 7.62
C LYS A 146 -1.44 -18.02 8.14
N VAL A 147 -1.63 -17.03 7.26
CA VAL A 147 -2.28 -15.75 7.60
C VAL A 147 -3.72 -16.02 8.05
N LYS A 148 -4.46 -16.83 7.31
CA LYS A 148 -5.83 -17.23 7.63
C LYS A 148 -5.93 -17.94 8.97
N ALA A 149 -5.09 -18.96 9.18
CA ALA A 149 -5.03 -19.70 10.45
C ALA A 149 -4.66 -18.79 11.63
N PHE A 150 -3.82 -17.76 11.40
CA PHE A 150 -3.51 -16.78 12.41
C PHE A 150 -4.68 -15.83 12.69
N GLY A 151 -5.60 -15.54 11.76
CA GLY A 151 -6.74 -14.63 11.99
C GLY A 151 -6.35 -13.22 12.47
N PRO A 152 -5.56 -12.46 11.69
CA PRO A 152 -5.09 -11.12 12.07
C PRO A 152 -6.16 -10.03 11.91
N ASP A 153 -6.12 -9.03 12.79
CA ASP A 153 -6.82 -7.76 12.60
C ASP A 153 -6.11 -6.87 11.55
N LEU A 154 -4.79 -7.02 11.38
CA LEU A 154 -3.99 -6.27 10.40
C LEU A 154 -2.98 -7.19 9.70
N THR A 155 -3.03 -7.23 8.37
CA THR A 155 -2.08 -7.94 7.51
C THR A 155 -1.36 -6.97 6.59
N LEU A 156 -0.03 -6.88 6.72
CA LEU A 156 0.80 -6.08 5.83
C LEU A 156 1.62 -7.01 4.90
N VAL A 157 1.54 -6.77 3.60
CA VAL A 157 2.19 -7.61 2.57
C VAL A 157 3.25 -6.83 1.80
N ALA A 158 4.50 -7.27 1.86
CA ALA A 158 5.69 -6.67 1.26
C ALA A 158 6.31 -7.57 0.19
N LEU A 159 5.53 -7.94 -0.83
CA LEU A 159 5.98 -8.78 -1.96
C LEU A 159 6.24 -7.98 -3.25
N GLY A 160 5.85 -6.71 -3.26
CA GLY A 160 5.97 -5.82 -4.41
C GLY A 160 4.74 -5.85 -5.31
N VAL A 161 4.58 -4.77 -6.06
CA VAL A 161 3.47 -4.55 -6.99
C VAL A 161 3.73 -5.32 -8.30
N PRO A 162 2.73 -6.01 -8.88
CA PRO A 162 1.35 -6.19 -8.41
C PRO A 162 1.12 -7.49 -7.63
N ALA A 163 2.18 -8.23 -7.29
CA ALA A 163 2.07 -9.58 -6.72
C ALA A 163 1.37 -9.58 -5.36
N GLN A 164 1.67 -8.60 -4.51
CA GLN A 164 1.03 -8.47 -3.19
C GLN A 164 -0.46 -8.17 -3.30
N GLU A 165 -0.88 -7.29 -4.21
CA GLU A 165 -2.30 -6.95 -4.36
C GLU A 165 -3.10 -8.13 -4.92
N LYS A 166 -2.54 -8.85 -5.91
CA LYS A 166 -3.16 -10.07 -6.45
C LYS A 166 -3.30 -11.16 -5.41
N LEU A 167 -2.28 -11.34 -4.57
CA LEU A 167 -2.30 -12.36 -3.52
C LEU A 167 -3.38 -12.04 -2.50
N ILE A 168 -3.45 -10.79 -2.02
CA ILE A 168 -4.50 -10.37 -1.09
C ILE A 168 -5.88 -10.55 -1.73
N ALA A 169 -6.10 -10.03 -2.94
CA ALA A 169 -7.40 -10.10 -3.61
C ALA A 169 -7.90 -11.53 -3.83
N ARG A 170 -6.99 -12.48 -4.11
CA ARG A 170 -7.32 -13.90 -4.31
C ARG A 170 -7.88 -14.56 -3.05
N HIS A 171 -7.32 -14.21 -1.89
CA HIS A 171 -7.66 -14.82 -0.59
C HIS A 171 -8.60 -13.95 0.24
N LEU A 172 -8.92 -12.73 -0.19
CA LEU A 172 -9.67 -11.77 0.63
C LEU A 172 -11.03 -12.31 1.07
N GLU A 173 -11.70 -13.08 0.21
CA GLU A 173 -13.01 -13.68 0.50
C GLU A 173 -12.96 -14.76 1.57
N ASP A 174 -11.79 -15.32 1.87
CA ASP A 174 -11.58 -16.29 2.94
C ASP A 174 -11.57 -15.67 4.35
N PHE A 175 -11.52 -14.34 4.43
CA PHE A 175 -11.49 -13.61 5.69
C PHE A 175 -12.84 -12.96 5.97
N THR A 176 -13.30 -13.05 7.21
CA THR A 176 -14.51 -12.36 7.69
C THR A 176 -14.21 -10.97 8.24
N HIS A 177 -12.96 -10.72 8.65
CA HIS A 177 -12.49 -9.47 9.22
C HIS A 177 -11.02 -9.22 8.86
N GLY A 178 -10.53 -8.02 9.19
CA GLY A 178 -9.12 -7.67 9.09
C GLY A 178 -8.85 -6.62 8.02
N VAL A 179 -7.81 -5.82 8.27
CA VAL A 179 -7.29 -4.84 7.31
C VAL A 179 -6.11 -5.43 6.58
N PHE A 180 -6.18 -5.47 5.25
CA PHE A 180 -5.13 -6.01 4.39
C PHE A 180 -4.53 -4.87 3.58
N MET A 181 -3.20 -4.79 3.53
CA MET A 181 -2.54 -3.72 2.82
C MET A 181 -1.23 -4.20 2.18
N GLY A 182 -1.11 -3.95 0.87
CA GLY A 182 0.17 -4.03 0.18
C GLY A 182 1.05 -2.86 0.58
N VAL A 183 2.26 -3.12 1.08
CA VAL A 183 3.17 -2.07 1.58
C VAL A 183 4.52 -2.05 0.86
N GLY A 184 4.81 -3.00 -0.04
CA GLY A 184 6.05 -3.04 -0.80
C GLY A 184 7.30 -2.88 0.07
N GLY A 185 8.22 -1.99 -0.31
CA GLY A 185 9.45 -1.72 0.43
C GLY A 185 9.29 -0.92 1.73
N SER A 186 8.08 -0.83 2.29
CA SER A 186 7.87 -0.12 3.57
C SER A 186 8.52 -0.85 4.73
N PHE A 187 8.62 -2.19 4.69
CA PHE A 187 9.27 -2.96 5.74
C PHE A 187 10.74 -2.57 5.92
N ASP A 188 11.48 -2.30 4.84
CA ASP A 188 12.87 -1.83 4.93
C ASP A 188 13.00 -0.50 5.68
N VAL A 189 12.01 0.40 5.54
CA VAL A 189 11.99 1.69 6.23
C VAL A 189 11.60 1.49 7.70
N LEU A 190 10.55 0.72 7.96
CA LEU A 190 10.00 0.50 9.30
C LEU A 190 10.93 -0.32 10.20
N SER A 191 11.67 -1.28 9.62
CA SER A 191 12.71 -2.05 10.31
C SER A 191 13.95 -1.21 10.64
N GLY A 192 14.14 -0.08 9.95
CA GLY A 192 15.35 0.74 10.03
C GLY A 192 16.48 0.30 9.09
N SER A 193 16.28 -0.74 8.28
CA SER A 193 17.26 -1.24 7.30
C SER A 193 17.55 -0.21 6.20
N LEU A 194 16.56 0.62 5.85
CA LEU A 194 16.68 1.70 4.86
C LEU A 194 16.31 3.03 5.50
N ARG A 195 17.23 4.00 5.44
CA ARG A 195 16.94 5.38 5.86
C ARG A 195 15.87 5.97 4.95
N ARG A 196 14.76 6.42 5.57
CA ARG A 196 13.70 7.19 4.91
C ARG A 196 14.28 8.44 4.25
N ALA A 197 13.65 8.92 3.17
CA ALA A 197 14.00 10.21 2.60
C ALA A 197 13.85 11.33 3.64
N PRO A 198 14.75 12.32 3.68
CA PRO A 198 14.65 13.42 4.64
C PRO A 198 13.29 14.11 4.57
N ALA A 199 12.80 14.62 5.70
CA ALA A 199 11.46 15.22 5.82
C ALA A 199 11.19 16.31 4.78
N LEU A 200 12.22 17.08 4.37
CA LEU A 200 12.11 18.08 3.31
C LEU A 200 11.69 17.45 1.97
N PHE A 201 12.26 16.30 1.58
CA PHE A 201 11.90 15.61 0.34
C PHE A 201 10.51 14.99 0.40
N VAL A 202 10.08 14.52 1.58
CA VAL A 202 8.72 14.01 1.78
C VAL A 202 7.70 15.15 1.70
N LYS A 203 7.94 16.26 2.41
CA LYS A 203 7.08 17.46 2.44
C LYS A 203 6.97 18.15 1.07
N THR A 204 8.06 18.21 0.32
CA THR A 204 8.07 18.78 -1.03
C THR A 204 7.63 17.78 -2.10
N ASN A 205 7.25 16.55 -1.74
CA ASN A 205 6.88 15.47 -2.66
C ASN A 205 7.98 15.14 -3.69
N THR A 206 9.24 15.36 -3.34
CA THR A 206 10.44 15.08 -4.15
C THR A 206 11.16 13.80 -3.70
N GLU A 207 10.52 12.95 -2.90
CA GLU A 207 11.05 11.67 -2.47
C GLU A 207 11.52 10.78 -3.63
N TRP A 208 10.82 10.85 -4.77
CA TRP A 208 11.22 10.15 -5.99
C TRP A 208 12.60 10.61 -6.49
N LEU A 209 12.90 11.91 -6.40
CA LEU A 209 14.19 12.48 -6.79
C LEU A 209 15.30 11.98 -5.85
N TYR A 210 15.05 12.00 -4.54
CA TYR A 210 15.98 11.44 -3.55
C TYR A 210 16.28 9.95 -3.82
N ARG A 211 15.25 9.15 -4.15
CA ARG A 211 15.41 7.73 -4.48
C ARG A 211 16.20 7.50 -5.78
N ILE A 212 15.99 8.33 -6.81
CA ILE A 212 16.78 8.26 -8.06
C ILE A 212 18.24 8.64 -7.81
N LEU A 213 18.49 9.71 -7.04
CA LEU A 213 19.85 10.13 -6.69
C LEU A 213 20.62 9.03 -5.94
N ARG A 214 19.93 8.24 -5.10
CA ARG A 214 20.56 7.10 -4.40
C ARG A 214 20.63 5.80 -5.22
N GLN A 215 19.69 5.59 -6.15
CA GLN A 215 19.64 4.40 -7.00
C GLN A 215 19.28 4.80 -8.44
N PRO A 216 20.28 5.19 -9.26
CA PRO A 216 20.05 5.71 -10.61
C PRO A 216 19.33 4.73 -11.54
N SER A 217 19.46 3.42 -11.31
CA SER A 217 18.74 2.36 -12.04
C SER A 217 17.21 2.51 -11.97
N ARG A 218 16.68 3.23 -10.96
CA ARG A 218 15.25 3.52 -10.82
C ARG A 218 14.73 4.56 -11.83
N LEU A 219 15.61 5.27 -12.54
CA LEU A 219 15.20 6.30 -13.50
C LEU A 219 14.36 5.73 -14.65
N SER A 220 14.74 4.57 -15.18
CA SER A 220 13.99 3.89 -16.26
C SER A 220 12.56 3.55 -15.80
N ARG A 221 12.41 3.02 -14.58
CA ARG A 221 11.11 2.74 -13.97
C ARG A 221 10.30 4.02 -13.75
N PHE A 222 10.93 5.09 -13.29
CA PHE A 222 10.29 6.38 -13.08
C PHE A 222 9.70 6.93 -14.39
N TRP A 223 10.49 6.97 -15.46
CA TRP A 223 10.04 7.46 -16.76
C TRP A 223 8.88 6.63 -17.31
N ASN A 224 9.03 5.30 -17.31
CA ASN A 224 8.02 4.40 -17.86
C ASN A 224 6.69 4.45 -17.10
N ASN A 225 6.71 4.61 -15.79
CA ASN A 225 5.48 4.58 -15.01
C ASN A 225 4.89 5.98 -14.82
N ASN A 226 5.69 7.00 -14.49
CA ASN A 226 5.14 8.33 -14.16
C ASN A 226 4.86 9.17 -15.41
N VAL A 227 5.77 9.22 -16.38
CA VAL A 227 5.61 10.08 -17.56
C VAL A 227 4.52 9.54 -18.49
N LYS A 228 4.53 8.22 -18.75
CA LYS A 228 3.47 7.58 -19.55
C LYS A 228 2.11 7.70 -18.88
N PHE A 229 2.03 7.51 -17.56
CA PHE A 229 0.79 7.68 -16.80
C PHE A 229 0.21 9.09 -16.94
N ILE A 230 1.00 10.15 -16.72
CA ILE A 230 0.53 11.53 -16.90
C ILE A 230 0.13 11.79 -18.35
N GLY A 231 0.84 11.22 -19.33
CA GLY A 231 0.47 11.29 -20.74
C GLY A 231 -0.91 10.69 -21.04
N LEU A 232 -1.22 9.52 -20.46
CA LEU A 232 -2.54 8.88 -20.60
C LEU A 232 -3.63 9.69 -19.92
N VAL A 233 -3.37 10.22 -18.72
CA VAL A 233 -4.32 11.09 -18.00
C VAL A 233 -4.62 12.35 -18.81
N ARG A 234 -3.61 12.99 -19.41
CA ARG A 234 -3.80 14.15 -20.31
C ARG A 234 -4.68 13.83 -21.51
N LYS A 235 -4.49 12.66 -22.13
CA LYS A 235 -5.35 12.21 -23.24
C LYS A 235 -6.79 12.01 -22.78
N ALA A 236 -6.99 11.39 -21.62
CA ALA A 236 -8.31 11.21 -21.03
C ALA A 236 -9.00 12.54 -20.70
N ALA A 237 -8.25 13.53 -20.20
CA ALA A 237 -8.76 14.86 -19.88
C ALA A 237 -9.13 15.69 -21.12
N LYS A 238 -8.36 15.56 -22.22
CA LYS A 238 -8.60 16.27 -23.50
C LYS A 238 -9.72 15.66 -24.35
N GLY A 239 -10.11 14.42 -24.08
CA GLY A 239 -11.23 13.75 -24.74
C GLY A 239 -12.58 13.99 -24.06
N ARG A 240 -12.66 14.98 -23.16
CA ARG A 240 -13.89 15.50 -22.56
C ARG A 240 -14.31 16.80 -23.22
#